data_AF-A0A849D871-F1
#
_entry.id   AF-A0A849D871-F1
#
_cell.length_a   1.000
_cell.length_b   1.000
_cell.length_c   1.000
_cell.angle_alpha   90.00
_cell.angle_beta   90.00
_cell.angle_gamma   90.00
#
_symmetry.space_group_name_H-M   'P 1'
#
loop_
_entity.id
_entity.type
_entity.pdbx_description
1 polymer ?
#
loop_
_entity_poly.entity_id
_entity_poly.type
_entity_poly.pdbx_seq_one_letter_code
_entity_poly.pdbx_strand_id
1 'polypeptide(L)'
;MFAFQTVLGQKAINKTYPASLDTRIQIDTDKCYLAEISAYEGEAVIVEARMDGEYAEALSINITEEGKTLWIGTAFNPDFVFPNDKLSAHKVVSISLSIRIPAYRDVQVFGSSCNVMLSGAFNEVDVVLNDGSCTLDQVARNVKVNTQSGHIRLNSLQGAVKAISHYGRVLQEEIPQGEKRYDLETVSGDITLQRTR
;
A
#
# COMPACT_ATOMS: atom_id res chain seq x y z
N MET A 1 4.13 41.63 19.70
CA MET A 1 4.83 41.11 18.51
C MET A 1 4.60 39.61 18.49
N PHE A 2 3.58 39.15 17.77
CA PHE A 2 3.27 37.72 17.67
C PHE A 2 4.22 37.09 16.65
N ALA A 3 5.10 36.21 17.12
CA ALA A 3 5.92 35.38 16.25
C ALA A 3 5.02 34.28 15.66
N PHE A 4 4.77 34.33 14.36
CA PHE A 4 4.22 33.20 13.63
C PHE A 4 5.32 32.14 13.52
N GLN A 5 5.23 31.07 14.30
CA GLN A 5 5.98 29.85 14.01
C GLN A 5 5.28 29.14 12.85
N THR A 6 5.83 29.26 11.65
CA THR A 6 5.46 28.36 10.54
C THR A 6 6.09 27.01 10.82
N VAL A 7 5.27 26.02 11.21
CA VAL A 7 5.69 24.62 11.25
C VAL A 7 5.90 24.17 9.81
N LEU A 8 7.15 24.21 9.35
CA LEU A 8 7.59 23.60 8.08
C LEU A 8 7.99 22.16 8.40
N GLY A 9 7.01 21.26 8.53
CA GLY A 9 7.27 19.84 8.82
C GLY A 9 6.79 18.86 7.75
N GLN A 10 5.89 19.29 6.86
CA GLN A 10 5.24 18.42 5.90
C GLN A 10 5.79 18.63 4.49
N LYS A 11 6.37 17.58 3.92
CA LYS A 11 6.82 17.50 2.53
C LYS A 11 5.82 16.70 1.70
N ALA A 12 5.47 17.20 0.52
CA ALA A 12 4.68 16.49 -0.48
C ALA A 12 5.49 16.32 -1.77
N ILE A 13 5.51 15.10 -2.31
CA ILE A 13 6.20 14.78 -3.57
C ILE A 13 5.18 14.13 -4.50
N ASN A 14 5.14 14.57 -5.77
CA ASN A 14 4.32 13.96 -6.81
C ASN A 14 5.23 13.52 -7.97
N LYS A 15 5.12 12.26 -8.39
CA LYS A 15 5.80 11.71 -9.55
C LYS A 15 4.79 11.05 -10.49
N THR A 16 4.99 11.23 -11.79
CA THR A 16 4.22 10.56 -12.83
C THR A 16 5.18 9.75 -13.70
N TYR A 17 4.84 8.50 -13.96
CA TYR A 17 5.67 7.57 -14.72
C TYR A 17 4.82 6.85 -15.79
N PRO A 18 5.11 6.99 -17.09
CA PRO A 18 4.41 6.24 -18.13
C PRO A 18 4.60 4.74 -17.93
N ALA A 19 3.52 3.95 -17.93
CA ALA A 19 3.62 2.51 -17.70
C ALA A 19 3.08 1.75 -18.91
N SER A 20 3.94 0.99 -19.59
CA SER A 20 3.54 0.11 -20.69
C SER A 20 2.60 -0.98 -20.20
N LEU A 21 1.65 -1.48 -21.01
CA LEU A 21 0.64 -2.46 -20.60
C LEU A 21 1.20 -3.71 -19.90
N ASP A 22 2.37 -4.17 -20.34
CA ASP A 22 3.05 -5.36 -19.83
C ASP A 22 3.83 -5.13 -18.52
N THR A 23 3.88 -3.90 -18.02
CA THR A 23 4.67 -3.55 -16.84
C THR A 23 3.95 -4.00 -15.56
N ARG A 24 4.59 -4.90 -14.80
CA ARG A 24 4.18 -5.25 -13.43
C ARG A 24 4.61 -4.13 -12.48
N ILE A 25 3.74 -3.75 -11.56
CA ILE A 25 4.04 -2.69 -10.58
C ILE A 25 4.33 -3.34 -9.23
N GLN A 26 5.51 -3.06 -8.69
CA GLN A 26 5.95 -3.55 -7.38
C GLN A 26 6.12 -2.37 -6.43
N ILE A 27 5.46 -2.44 -5.27
CA ILE A 27 5.38 -1.34 -4.32
C ILE A 27 5.95 -1.80 -2.97
N ASP A 28 7.04 -1.15 -2.56
CA ASP A 28 7.64 -1.28 -1.24
C ASP A 28 7.03 -0.25 -0.29
N THR A 29 6.34 -0.73 0.73
CA THR A 29 5.69 0.09 1.77
C THR A 29 6.38 0.00 3.13
N ASP A 30 7.60 -0.53 3.22
CA ASP A 30 8.26 -0.84 4.50
C ASP A 30 8.42 0.39 5.43
N LYS A 31 8.64 1.58 4.85
CA LYS A 31 8.77 2.83 5.59
C LYS A 31 7.47 3.64 5.69
N CYS A 32 6.35 3.08 5.23
CA CYS A 32 5.08 3.77 5.12
C CYS A 32 4.11 3.24 6.17
N TYR A 33 3.36 4.13 6.83
CA TYR A 33 2.27 3.71 7.72
C TYR A 33 0.95 3.51 6.97
N LEU A 34 0.81 4.13 5.78
CA LEU A 34 -0.37 4.06 4.92
C LEU A 34 0.03 4.04 3.44
N ALA A 35 -0.57 3.13 2.67
CA ALA A 35 -0.51 3.11 1.23
C ALA A 35 -1.92 2.96 0.64
N GLU A 36 -2.42 4.02 0.02
CA GLU A 36 -3.67 4.04 -0.72
C GLU A 36 -3.37 3.80 -2.19
N ILE A 37 -3.85 2.69 -2.74
CA ILE A 37 -3.54 2.25 -4.10
C ILE A 37 -4.86 2.07 -4.85
N SER A 38 -5.04 2.82 -5.93
CA SER A 38 -6.28 2.78 -6.71
C SER A 38 -6.03 2.60 -8.20
N ALA A 39 -6.88 1.79 -8.84
CA ALA A 39 -6.90 1.67 -10.28
C ALA A 39 -7.71 2.82 -10.90
N TYR A 40 -7.26 3.36 -12.02
CA TYR A 40 -7.97 4.41 -12.76
C TYR A 40 -7.78 4.28 -14.28
N GLU A 41 -8.67 4.91 -15.05
CA GLU A 41 -8.54 4.98 -16.50
C GLU A 41 -7.45 6.00 -16.88
N GLY A 42 -6.32 5.51 -17.38
CA GLY A 42 -5.16 6.33 -17.77
C GLY A 42 -3.98 5.49 -18.22
N GLU A 43 -2.87 6.14 -18.55
CA GLU A 43 -1.69 5.51 -19.17
C GLU A 43 -0.41 5.61 -18.33
N ALA A 44 -0.48 6.29 -17.18
CA ALA A 44 0.66 6.55 -16.32
C ALA A 44 0.38 6.10 -14.88
N VAL A 45 1.42 5.73 -14.16
CA VAL A 45 1.37 5.58 -12.71
C VAL A 45 1.64 6.94 -12.08
N ILE A 46 0.79 7.36 -11.15
CA ILE A 46 0.90 8.62 -10.42
C ILE A 46 1.14 8.28 -8.95
N VAL A 47 2.23 8.78 -8.39
CA VAL A 47 2.65 8.53 -7.01
C VAL A 47 2.73 9.86 -6.28
N GLU A 48 1.84 10.05 -5.31
CA GLU A 48 1.94 11.12 -4.32
C GLU A 48 2.45 10.54 -3.00
N ALA A 49 3.45 11.18 -2.40
CA ALA A 49 3.91 10.85 -1.06
C ALA A 49 3.81 12.08 -0.16
N ARG A 50 3.25 11.89 1.03
CA ARG A 50 3.28 12.88 2.11
C ARG A 50 4.19 12.38 3.21
N MET A 51 5.13 13.21 3.59
CA MET A 51 6.19 12.89 4.54
C MET A 51 6.18 13.95 5.63
N ASP A 52 6.13 13.51 6.88
CA ASP A 52 6.23 14.37 8.06
C ASP A 52 7.32 13.83 8.99
N GLY A 53 7.82 14.69 9.86
CA GLY A 53 8.86 14.38 10.84
C GLY A 53 10.19 15.06 10.53
N GLU A 54 11.13 14.91 11.48
CA GLU A 54 12.40 15.66 11.50
C GLU A 54 13.24 15.49 10.22
N TYR A 55 13.13 14.33 9.56
CA TYR A 55 13.91 13.98 8.37
C TYR A 55 13.07 13.89 7.10
N ALA A 56 11.86 14.45 7.08
CA ALA A 56 10.99 14.46 5.89
C ALA A 56 11.69 15.05 4.65
N GLU A 57 12.49 16.11 4.83
CA GLU A 57 13.23 16.75 3.73
C GLU A 57 14.26 15.85 3.07
N ALA A 58 14.85 14.92 3.84
CA ALA A 58 15.84 13.97 3.35
C ALA A 58 15.22 12.74 2.67
N LEU A 59 13.90 12.57 2.70
CA LEU A 59 13.21 11.46 2.07
C LEU A 59 12.82 11.78 0.61
N SER A 60 12.81 10.76 -0.23
CA SER A 60 12.38 10.86 -1.62
C SER A 60 11.67 9.59 -2.08
N ILE A 61 10.84 9.72 -3.13
CA ILE A 61 10.21 8.59 -3.81
C ILE A 61 11.24 8.01 -4.78
N ASN A 62 11.53 6.73 -4.69
CA ASN A 62 12.30 5.99 -5.68
C ASN A 62 11.35 5.30 -6.65
N ILE A 63 11.51 5.55 -7.96
CA ILE A 63 10.81 4.84 -9.03
C ILE A 63 11.88 4.35 -10.00
N THR A 64 12.02 3.03 -10.13
CA THR A 64 13.03 2.40 -10.99
C THR A 64 12.35 1.34 -11.86
N GLU A 65 12.64 1.34 -13.16
CA GLU A 65 12.19 0.30 -14.08
C GLU A 65 13.33 -0.71 -14.32
N GLU A 66 13.06 -1.98 -14.04
CA GLU A 66 13.96 -3.09 -14.29
C GLU A 66 13.25 -4.15 -15.14
N GLY A 67 13.62 -4.23 -16.41
CA GLY A 67 12.95 -5.13 -17.35
C GLY A 67 11.49 -4.74 -17.57
N LYS A 68 10.55 -5.61 -17.15
CA LYS A 68 9.10 -5.36 -17.23
C LYS A 68 8.49 -5.01 -15.86
N THR A 69 9.30 -4.57 -14.92
CA THR A 69 8.88 -4.28 -13.56
C THR A 69 9.16 -2.83 -13.23
N LEU A 70 8.13 -2.12 -12.75
CA LEU A 70 8.25 -0.80 -12.16
C LEU A 70 8.26 -0.91 -10.64
N TRP A 71 9.39 -0.63 -10.03
CA TRP A 71 9.56 -0.57 -8.59
C TRP A 71 9.23 0.82 -8.07
N ILE A 72 8.42 0.89 -7.02
CA ILE A 72 8.03 2.13 -6.33
C ILE A 72 8.32 1.95 -4.84
N GLY A 73 9.02 2.89 -4.24
CA GLY A 73 9.31 2.87 -2.81
C GLY A 73 9.76 4.22 -2.29
N THR A 74 10.12 4.28 -1.01
CA THR A 74 10.67 5.49 -0.39
C THR A 74 12.04 5.23 0.25
N ALA A 75 12.95 6.18 0.07
CA ALA A 75 14.30 6.09 0.58
C ALA A 75 14.80 7.45 1.08
N PHE A 76 15.78 7.41 1.98
CA PHE A 76 16.56 8.60 2.28
C PHE A 76 17.46 8.90 1.08
N ASN A 77 17.71 10.18 0.83
CA ASN A 77 18.66 10.63 -0.17
C ASN A 77 20.05 10.02 0.16
N PRO A 78 20.83 9.59 -0.85
CA PRO A 78 22.14 8.97 -0.61
C PRO A 78 23.11 9.83 0.22
N ASP A 79 23.00 11.16 0.13
CA ASP A 79 23.85 12.11 0.84
C ASP A 79 23.40 12.38 2.28
N PHE A 80 22.27 11.80 2.70
CA PHE A 80 21.76 11.99 4.06
C PHE A 80 22.57 11.18 5.06
N VAL A 81 23.19 11.87 6.00
CA VAL A 81 23.91 11.26 7.12
C VAL A 81 23.09 11.45 8.38
N PHE A 82 22.71 10.35 9.04
CA PHE A 82 22.03 10.42 10.31
C PHE A 82 22.91 11.14 11.36
N PRO A 83 22.38 12.14 12.07
CA PRO A 83 23.09 12.75 13.18
C PRO A 83 23.42 11.68 14.25
N ASN A 84 24.65 11.69 14.74
CA ASN A 84 25.21 10.65 15.61
C ASN A 84 24.73 10.76 17.07
N ASP A 85 23.42 10.85 17.27
CA ASP A 85 22.76 10.99 18.56
C ASP A 85 22.02 9.69 18.92
N LYS A 86 22.33 9.13 20.09
CA LYS A 86 21.78 7.85 20.59
C LYS A 86 20.27 7.88 20.84
N LEU A 87 19.63 9.05 20.72
CA LEU A 87 18.18 9.26 20.74
C LEU A 87 17.55 9.39 19.33
N SER A 88 18.35 9.44 18.26
CA SER A 88 17.90 9.65 16.89
C SER A 88 17.47 8.37 16.15
N ALA A 89 17.78 7.19 16.68
CA ALA A 89 17.44 5.90 16.07
C ALA A 89 15.92 5.62 15.96
N HIS A 90 15.08 6.43 16.61
CA HIS A 90 13.62 6.36 16.58
C HIS A 90 12.95 7.70 16.21
N LYS A 91 13.68 8.65 15.62
CA LYS A 91 13.05 9.89 15.13
C LYS A 91 12.05 9.54 14.04
N VAL A 92 10.78 9.79 14.36
CA VAL A 92 9.62 9.29 13.63
C VAL A 92 9.49 10.09 12.33
N VAL A 93 9.73 9.43 11.21
CA VAL A 93 9.21 9.87 9.92
C VAL A 93 7.88 9.17 9.68
N SER A 94 6.89 9.93 9.28
CA SER A 94 5.56 9.44 8.94
C SER A 94 5.37 9.59 7.43
N ILE A 95 5.22 8.47 6.73
CA ILE A 95 5.07 8.45 5.27
C ILE A 95 3.72 7.84 4.90
N SER A 96 2.92 8.57 4.13
CA SER A 96 1.76 8.04 3.43
C SER A 96 1.96 8.13 1.92
N LEU A 97 1.54 7.07 1.22
CA LEU A 97 1.55 6.97 -0.23
C LEU A 97 0.12 6.97 -0.77
N SER A 98 -0.11 7.75 -1.82
CA SER A 98 -1.30 7.65 -2.67
C SER A 98 -0.84 7.34 -4.09
N ILE A 99 -1.20 6.16 -4.58
CA ILE A 99 -0.74 5.60 -5.85
C ILE A 99 -1.94 5.35 -6.73
N ARG A 100 -1.98 6.01 -7.89
CA ARG A 100 -2.97 5.77 -8.93
C ARG A 100 -2.31 5.02 -10.07
N ILE A 101 -2.86 3.87 -10.41
CA ILE A 101 -2.32 2.93 -11.39
C ILE A 101 -3.33 2.75 -12.53
N PRO A 102 -2.90 2.66 -13.80
CA PRO A 102 -3.79 2.31 -14.88
C PRO A 102 -4.64 1.07 -14.58
N ALA A 103 -5.88 1.01 -15.05
CA ALA A 103 -6.71 -0.18 -14.88
C ALA A 103 -6.07 -1.42 -15.53
N TYR A 104 -6.45 -2.59 -15.03
CA TYR A 104 -6.08 -3.91 -15.53
C TYR A 104 -4.57 -4.23 -15.47
N ARG A 105 -3.86 -3.67 -14.50
CA ARG A 105 -2.45 -4.01 -14.23
C ARG A 105 -2.28 -5.04 -13.13
N ASP A 106 -1.12 -5.69 -13.15
CA ASP A 106 -0.66 -6.57 -12.10
C ASP A 106 0.12 -5.77 -11.06
N VAL A 107 -0.29 -5.88 -9.79
CA VAL A 107 0.29 -5.13 -8.68
C VAL A 107 0.74 -6.09 -7.60
N GLN A 108 1.98 -5.90 -7.12
CA GLN A 108 2.48 -6.55 -5.94
C GLN A 108 2.87 -5.53 -4.89
N VAL A 109 2.44 -5.74 -3.64
CA VAL A 109 2.70 -4.85 -2.52
C VAL A 109 3.37 -5.66 -1.41
N PHE A 110 4.45 -5.14 -0.85
CA PHE A 110 5.13 -5.73 0.30
C PHE A 110 5.51 -4.66 1.31
N GLY A 111 5.43 -5.00 2.60
CA GLY A 111 5.79 -4.07 3.67
C GLY A 111 5.74 -4.69 5.07
N SER A 112 6.37 -4.02 6.04
CA SER A 112 6.43 -4.55 7.41
C SER A 112 5.34 -4.04 8.34
N SER A 113 4.99 -2.76 8.33
CA SER A 113 4.00 -2.19 9.28
C SER A 113 3.15 -1.10 8.62
N CYS A 114 2.59 -1.44 7.46
CA CYS A 114 1.84 -0.51 6.61
C CYS A 114 0.37 -0.91 6.54
N ASN A 115 -0.53 0.07 6.69
CA ASN A 115 -1.92 -0.11 6.31
C ASN A 115 -2.07 0.06 4.80
N VAL A 116 -2.42 -1.01 4.10
CA VAL A 116 -2.63 -0.99 2.65
C VAL A 116 -4.12 -0.94 2.35
N MET A 117 -4.53 0.04 1.54
CA MET A 117 -5.89 0.18 1.05
C MET A 117 -5.86 0.09 -0.47
N LEU A 118 -6.54 -0.92 -1.03
CA LEU A 118 -6.61 -1.15 -2.46
C LEU A 118 -8.04 -0.95 -2.96
N SER A 119 -8.20 -0.28 -4.10
CA SER A 119 -9.51 -0.12 -4.75
C SER A 119 -9.42 -0.13 -6.28
N GLY A 120 -10.47 -0.66 -6.92
CA GLY A 120 -10.63 -0.60 -8.38
C GLY A 120 -10.18 -1.84 -9.16
N ALA A 121 -10.22 -1.71 -10.49
CA ALA A 121 -10.09 -2.81 -11.45
C ALA A 121 -8.63 -3.12 -11.80
N PHE A 122 -7.95 -3.90 -10.95
CA PHE A 122 -6.67 -4.53 -11.30
C PHE A 122 -6.87 -5.90 -11.97
N ASN A 123 -5.85 -6.41 -12.64
CA ASN A 123 -5.88 -7.77 -13.17
C ASN A 123 -5.54 -8.76 -12.05
N GLU A 124 -4.31 -8.68 -11.53
CA GLU A 124 -3.86 -9.43 -10.35
C GLU A 124 -3.34 -8.50 -9.26
N VAL A 125 -3.60 -8.88 -8.01
CA VAL A 125 -3.08 -8.21 -6.81
C VAL A 125 -2.48 -9.25 -5.88
N ASP A 126 -1.22 -9.07 -5.50
CA ASP A 126 -0.52 -9.88 -4.50
C ASP A 126 0.00 -8.96 -3.39
N VAL A 127 -0.46 -9.19 -2.16
CA VAL A 127 -0.07 -8.38 -0.99
C VAL A 127 0.57 -9.28 0.06
N VAL A 128 1.77 -8.91 0.50
CA VAL A 128 2.50 -9.61 1.56
C VAL A 128 2.90 -8.61 2.63
N LEU A 129 2.30 -8.70 3.82
CA LEU A 129 2.61 -7.82 4.95
C LEU A 129 3.11 -8.62 6.15
N ASN A 130 4.12 -8.12 6.87
CA ASN A 130 4.41 -8.67 8.19
C ASN A 130 3.30 -8.24 9.16
N ASP A 131 3.16 -6.94 9.35
CA ASP A 131 2.17 -6.28 10.18
C ASP A 131 1.48 -5.15 9.41
N GLY A 132 0.40 -4.61 9.97
CA GLY A 132 -0.44 -3.62 9.31
C GLY A 132 -1.61 -4.23 8.55
N SER A 133 -2.70 -3.47 8.46
CA SER A 133 -3.97 -3.97 7.91
C SER A 133 -4.03 -3.88 6.39
N CYS A 134 -4.74 -4.81 5.75
CA CYS A 134 -5.05 -4.76 4.32
C CYS A 134 -6.56 -4.59 4.13
N THR A 135 -6.98 -3.52 3.48
CA THR A 135 -8.38 -3.28 3.10
C THR A 135 -8.53 -3.33 1.59
N LEU A 136 -9.42 -4.17 1.11
CA LEU A 136 -9.75 -4.36 -0.30
C LEU A 136 -11.17 -3.86 -0.56
N ASP A 137 -11.34 -2.83 -1.40
CA ASP A 137 -12.64 -2.29 -1.79
C ASP A 137 -12.94 -2.49 -3.29
N GLN A 138 -13.86 -3.40 -3.60
CA GLN A 138 -14.24 -3.78 -4.97
C GLN A 138 -13.07 -4.16 -5.89
N VAL A 139 -12.01 -4.74 -5.32
CA VAL A 139 -10.72 -4.95 -5.98
C VAL A 139 -10.72 -6.15 -6.93
N ALA A 140 -10.03 -5.97 -8.07
CA ALA A 140 -9.43 -6.92 -9.01
C ALA A 140 -10.22 -8.16 -9.48
N ARG A 141 -9.62 -8.95 -10.37
CA ARG A 141 -10.10 -10.30 -10.73
C ARG A 141 -9.50 -11.37 -9.82
N ASN A 142 -8.18 -11.35 -9.63
CA ASN A 142 -7.48 -12.29 -8.76
C ASN A 142 -6.76 -11.51 -7.66
N VAL A 143 -7.04 -11.83 -6.40
CA VAL A 143 -6.39 -11.21 -5.25
C VAL A 143 -5.83 -12.28 -4.33
N LYS A 144 -4.56 -12.12 -3.95
CA LYS A 144 -3.90 -12.87 -2.90
C LYS A 144 -3.41 -11.91 -1.83
N VAL A 145 -3.75 -12.17 -0.58
CA VAL A 145 -3.26 -11.39 0.58
C VAL A 145 -2.72 -12.35 1.62
N ASN A 146 -1.48 -12.12 2.05
CA ASN A 146 -0.85 -12.83 3.17
C ASN A 146 -0.37 -11.81 4.19
N THR A 147 -0.74 -12.00 5.45
CA THR A 147 -0.23 -11.17 6.54
C THR A 147 0.25 -12.01 7.72
N GLN A 148 1.29 -11.61 8.45
CA GLN A 148 1.65 -12.30 9.69
C GLN A 148 0.67 -11.91 10.82
N SER A 149 0.55 -10.63 11.14
CA SER A 149 -0.33 -10.14 12.23
C SER A 149 -1.46 -9.20 11.77
N GLY A 150 -1.37 -8.70 10.54
CA GLY A 150 -2.33 -7.76 9.96
C GLY A 150 -3.77 -8.27 9.89
N HIS A 151 -4.73 -7.37 10.09
CA HIS A 151 -6.13 -7.65 9.79
C HIS A 151 -6.40 -7.50 8.30
N ILE A 152 -7.26 -8.35 7.75
CA ILE A 152 -7.67 -8.28 6.34
C ILE A 152 -9.15 -7.93 6.28
N ARG A 153 -9.52 -6.90 5.53
CA ARG A 153 -10.92 -6.55 5.26
C ARG A 153 -11.19 -6.63 3.76
N LEU A 154 -12.20 -7.40 3.37
CA LEU A 154 -12.71 -7.45 2.01
C LEU A 154 -14.12 -6.87 1.94
N ASN A 155 -14.29 -5.84 1.13
CA ASN A 155 -15.58 -5.28 0.74
C ASN A 155 -15.84 -5.64 -0.73
N SER A 156 -16.76 -6.57 -0.99
CA SER A 156 -17.06 -7.01 -2.36
C SER A 156 -18.56 -7.23 -2.60
N LEU A 157 -19.02 -6.93 -3.81
CA LEU A 157 -20.39 -7.26 -4.25
C LEU A 157 -20.58 -8.76 -4.49
N GLN A 158 -19.54 -9.42 -5.03
CA GLN A 158 -19.53 -10.83 -5.40
C GLN A 158 -18.09 -11.36 -5.56
N GLY A 159 -17.91 -12.67 -5.39
CA GLY A 159 -16.66 -13.36 -5.66
C GLY A 159 -16.53 -14.68 -4.92
N ALA A 160 -15.64 -15.54 -5.42
CA ALA A 160 -15.19 -16.73 -4.72
C ALA A 160 -14.13 -16.35 -3.69
N VAL A 161 -14.47 -16.44 -2.39
CA VAL A 161 -13.58 -16.08 -1.29
C VAL A 161 -13.10 -17.32 -0.55
N LYS A 162 -11.79 -17.46 -0.42
CA LYS A 162 -11.11 -18.36 0.50
C LYS A 162 -10.42 -17.50 1.55
N ALA A 163 -10.81 -17.65 2.81
CA ALA A 163 -10.28 -16.86 3.92
C ALA A 163 -9.84 -17.77 5.06
N ILE A 164 -8.59 -17.63 5.51
CA ILE A 164 -7.99 -18.43 6.58
C ILE A 164 -7.29 -17.49 7.58
N SER A 165 -7.72 -17.54 8.84
CA SER A 165 -6.95 -17.00 9.96
C SER A 165 -6.58 -18.12 10.91
N HIS A 166 -5.28 -18.31 11.18
CA HIS A 166 -4.80 -19.45 11.98
C HIS A 166 -5.09 -19.27 13.48
N TYR A 167 -4.89 -18.07 14.01
CA TYR A 167 -5.07 -17.74 15.43
C TYR A 167 -6.05 -16.58 15.69
N GLY A 168 -6.53 -15.92 14.65
CA GLY A 168 -7.59 -14.90 14.73
C GLY A 168 -8.96 -15.46 14.33
N ARG A 169 -9.86 -14.57 13.90
CA ARG A 169 -11.24 -14.89 13.51
C ARG A 169 -11.52 -14.55 12.06
N VAL A 170 -12.39 -15.33 11.43
CA VAL A 170 -12.99 -14.98 10.14
C VAL A 170 -14.44 -14.57 10.38
N LEU A 171 -14.73 -13.29 10.22
CA LEU A 171 -16.07 -12.70 10.34
C LEU A 171 -16.65 -12.56 8.92
N GLN A 172 -17.70 -13.31 8.62
CA GLN A 172 -18.20 -13.45 7.26
C GLN A 172 -19.65 -13.01 7.11
N GLU A 173 -19.88 -12.00 6.27
CA GLU A 173 -21.16 -11.80 5.58
C GLU A 173 -21.22 -12.66 4.31
N GLU A 174 -22.43 -13.02 3.87
CA GLU A 174 -22.60 -13.78 2.64
C GLU A 174 -22.26 -12.93 1.41
N ILE A 175 -21.12 -13.23 0.78
CA ILE A 175 -20.71 -12.68 -0.51
C ILE A 175 -21.19 -13.67 -1.60
N PRO A 176 -22.09 -13.25 -2.51
CA PRO A 176 -22.52 -14.08 -3.63
C PRO A 176 -21.34 -14.55 -4.49
N GLN A 177 -21.47 -15.74 -5.08
CA GLN A 177 -20.47 -16.24 -6.02
C GLN A 177 -20.36 -15.31 -7.24
N GLY A 178 -19.15 -15.15 -7.75
CA GLY A 178 -18.84 -14.32 -8.92
C GLY A 178 -17.48 -14.68 -9.51
N GLU A 179 -17.09 -13.98 -10.58
CA GLU A 179 -15.84 -14.29 -11.29
C GLU A 179 -14.57 -13.93 -10.52
N LYS A 180 -14.66 -12.94 -9.63
CA LYS A 180 -13.53 -12.47 -8.82
C LYS A 180 -13.12 -13.55 -7.82
N ARG A 181 -11.82 -13.70 -7.59
CA ARG A 181 -11.23 -14.69 -6.69
C ARG A 181 -10.38 -14.00 -5.64
N TYR A 182 -10.60 -14.36 -4.38
CA TYR A 182 -9.90 -13.82 -3.23
C TYR A 182 -9.31 -14.97 -2.41
N ASP A 183 -7.99 -15.02 -2.28
CA ASP A 183 -7.26 -15.91 -1.35
C ASP A 183 -6.64 -15.07 -0.25
N LEU A 184 -7.23 -15.10 0.94
CA LEU A 184 -6.91 -14.23 2.06
C LEU A 184 -6.40 -15.08 3.23
N GLU A 185 -5.16 -14.85 3.64
CA GLU A 185 -4.54 -15.61 4.73
C GLU A 185 -3.84 -14.68 5.74
N THR A 186 -4.06 -14.94 7.02
CA THR A 186 -3.34 -14.27 8.11
C THR A 186 -2.98 -15.26 9.21
N VAL A 187 -1.84 -15.07 9.87
CA VAL A 187 -1.46 -15.95 10.99
C VAL A 187 -2.22 -15.58 12.25
N SER A 188 -2.15 -14.32 12.71
CA SER A 188 -2.81 -13.91 13.96
C SER A 188 -3.86 -12.80 13.83
N GLY A 189 -4.04 -12.21 12.65
CA GLY A 189 -5.04 -11.16 12.43
C GLY A 189 -6.45 -11.70 12.24
N ASP A 190 -7.44 -10.82 12.33
CA ASP A 190 -8.82 -11.15 11.93
C ASP A 190 -9.03 -10.87 10.43
N ILE A 191 -9.90 -11.67 9.81
CA ILE A 191 -10.41 -11.44 8.46
C ILE A 191 -11.87 -11.03 8.55
N THR A 192 -12.24 -9.90 7.97
CA THR A 192 -13.64 -9.44 7.87
C THR A 192 -14.07 -9.40 6.41
N LEU A 193 -15.14 -10.12 6.08
CA LEU A 193 -15.75 -10.15 4.76
C LEU A 193 -17.09 -9.42 4.84
N GLN A 194 -17.26 -8.36 4.06
CA GLN A 194 -18.47 -7.54 4.02
C GLN A 194 -19.01 -7.45 2.61
N ARG A 195 -20.33 -7.61 2.49
CA ARG A 195 -21.01 -7.38 1.22
C ARG A 195 -21.38 -5.90 1.12
N THR A 196 -20.87 -5.24 0.11
CA THR A 196 -21.31 -3.87 -0.20
C THR A 196 -22.71 -3.88 -0.82
N ARG A 197 -23.50 -2.83 -0.59
CA ARG A 197 -24.84 -2.68 -1.17
C ARG A 197 -24.81 -2.08 -2.57
#